data_AF-A0A8T6VK99-F1
#
_entry.id   AF-A0A8T6VK99-F1
#
_cell.length_a   1.000
_cell.length_b   1.000
_cell.length_c   1.000
_cell.angle_alpha   90.00
_cell.angle_beta   90.00
_cell.angle_gamma   90.00
#
_symmetry.space_group_name_H-M   'P 1'
#
loop_
_entity.id
_entity.type
_entity.pdbx_description
1 polymer ?
#
loop_
_entity_poly.entity_id
_entity_poly.type
_entity_poly.pdbx_seq_one_letter_code
_entity_poly.pdbx_strand_id
1 'polypeptide(L)' 'MLDVNNFEYMKIGLASPDKIRSWSFGEVKKPETINYRTLKPEKDGLFCERIFGPTKDWECHCGKYKR' A
#
# COMPACT_ATOMS: atom_id res chain seq x y z
N MET A 1 17.26 -11.76 9.49
CA MET A 1 17.27 -11.93 8.02
C MET A 1 16.50 -13.20 7.71
N LEU A 2 15.35 -13.09 7.05
CA LEU A 2 14.63 -14.26 6.57
C LEU A 2 15.44 -14.84 5.39
N ASP A 3 15.82 -16.10 5.54
CA ASP A 3 16.70 -16.81 4.61
C ASP A 3 15.96 -17.03 3.28
N VAL A 4 16.53 -16.49 2.19
CA VAL A 4 15.86 -16.37 0.90
C VAL A 4 16.07 -17.63 0.04
N ASN A 5 16.90 -18.57 0.46
CA ASN A 5 17.34 -19.67 -0.40
C ASN A 5 16.59 -21.01 -0.21
N ASN A 6 15.51 -21.05 0.58
CA ASN A 6 14.72 -22.27 0.83
C ASN A 6 13.45 -22.35 -0.03
N PHE A 7 13.60 -22.39 -1.36
CA PHE A 7 12.51 -22.71 -2.27
C PHE A 7 12.92 -23.85 -3.22
N GLU A 8 12.12 -24.92 -3.29
CA GLU A 8 12.42 -26.06 -4.18
C GLU A 8 12.12 -25.75 -5.65
N TYR A 9 11.10 -24.91 -5.92
CA TYR A 9 10.72 -24.49 -7.26
C TYR A 9 9.90 -23.19 -7.23
N MET A 10 9.81 -22.52 -8.38
CA MET A 10 9.03 -21.30 -8.59
C MET A 10 7.99 -21.53 -9.68
N LYS A 11 6.74 -21.12 -9.43
CA LYS A 11 5.63 -21.28 -10.37
C LYS A 11 5.09 -19.92 -10.81
N ILE A 12 4.85 -19.78 -12.11
CA ILE A 12 4.14 -18.64 -12.71
C ILE A 12 2.79 -19.11 -13.26
N GLY A 13 1.80 -18.22 -13.24
CA GLY A 13 0.47 -18.49 -13.78
C GLY A 13 -0.37 -17.23 -13.80
N LEU A 14 -1.48 -17.28 -14.54
CA LEU A 14 -2.42 -16.17 -14.60
C LEU A 14 -3.09 -15.95 -13.24
N ALA A 15 -3.21 -14.68 -12.83
CA ALA A 15 -3.93 -14.30 -11.64
C ALA A 15 -5.42 -14.09 -11.98
N SER A 16 -6.31 -14.73 -11.22
CA SER A 16 -7.75 -14.46 -11.32
C SER A 16 -8.09 -13.11 -10.66
N PRO A 17 -9.25 -12.50 -11.01
CA PRO A 17 -9.70 -11.27 -10.35
C PRO A 17 -9.75 -11.37 -8.82
N ASP A 18 -10.15 -12.53 -8.28
CA ASP A 18 -10.21 -12.73 -6.82
C ASP A 18 -8.82 -12.81 -6.20
N LYS A 19 -7.85 -13.38 -6.93
CA LYS A 19 -6.44 -13.39 -6.50
C LYS A 19 -5.88 -11.97 -6.46
N ILE A 20 -6.17 -11.14 -7.47
CA ILE A 20 -5.75 -9.73 -7.50
C ILE A 20 -6.35 -8.96 -6.31
N ARG A 21 -7.63 -9.18 -6.00
CA ARG A 21 -8.28 -8.58 -4.83
C ARG A 21 -7.66 -9.05 -3.51
N SER A 22 -7.29 -10.33 -3.41
CA SER A 22 -6.66 -10.88 -2.20
C SER A 22 -5.29 -10.26 -1.88
N TRP A 23 -4.58 -9.77 -2.88
CA TRP A 23 -3.31 -9.05 -2.72
C TRP A 23 -3.49 -7.57 -2.39
N SER A 24 -4.66 -7.02 -2.70
CA SER A 24 -4.95 -5.60 -2.53
C SER A 24 -5.31 -5.29 -1.07
N PHE A 25 -4.73 -4.22 -0.56
CA PHE A 25 -5.06 -3.66 0.75
C PHE A 25 -6.15 -2.58 0.67
N GLY A 26 -6.65 -2.29 -0.54
CA GLY A 26 -7.67 -1.28 -0.78
C GLY A 26 -7.72 -0.81 -2.23
N GLU A 27 -8.83 -0.17 -2.59
CA GLU A 27 -9.11 0.33 -3.94
C GLU A 27 -8.70 1.80 -4.09
N VAL A 28 -7.92 2.10 -5.14
CA VAL A 28 -7.62 3.47 -5.55
C VAL A 28 -8.76 4.00 -6.41
N LYS A 29 -9.42 5.06 -5.96
CA LYS A 29 -10.61 5.63 -6.63
C LYS A 29 -10.31 6.91 -7.38
N LYS A 30 -9.25 7.61 -7.00
CA LYS A 30 -8.91 8.91 -7.56
C LYS A 30 -7.52 8.95 -8.16
N PRO A 31 -7.29 9.76 -9.21
CA PRO A 31 -5.99 9.88 -9.86
C PRO A 31 -5.02 10.78 -9.10
N GLU A 32 -5.46 11.49 -8.05
CA GLU A 32 -4.58 12.41 -7.33
C GLU A 32 -3.46 11.67 -6.57
N THR A 33 -2.34 12.36 -6.41
CA THR A 33 -1.11 11.81 -5.82
C THR A 33 -0.88 12.37 -4.42
N ILE A 34 -0.35 13.59 -4.36
CA ILE A 34 -0.03 14.30 -3.13
C ILE A 34 -0.55 15.72 -3.21
N ASN A 35 -0.86 16.29 -2.05
CA ASN A 35 -1.22 17.69 -1.97
C ASN A 35 0.01 18.58 -2.17
N TYR A 36 -0.07 19.56 -3.08
CA TYR A 36 1.07 20.43 -3.38
C TYR A 36 1.51 21.34 -2.23
N ARG A 37 0.62 21.66 -1.27
CA ARG A 37 0.95 22.52 -0.12
C ARG A 37 1.47 21.73 1.06
N THR A 38 0.72 20.69 1.45
CA THR A 38 1.00 19.94 2.68
C THR A 38 1.95 18.78 2.45
N LEU A 39 2.22 18.42 1.18
CA LEU A 39 2.97 17.24 0.76
C LEU A 39 2.40 15.92 1.31
N LYS A 40 1.15 15.96 1.82
CA LYS A 40 0.47 14.77 2.32
C LYS A 40 -0.20 14.01 1.17
N PRO A 41 -0.19 12.67 1.19
CA PRO A 41 -0.93 11.89 0.20
C PRO A 41 -2.43 12.15 0.25
N GLU A 42 -3.05 12.20 -0.93
CA GLU A 42 -4.49 12.38 -1.03
C GLU A 42 -5.26 11.10 -0.66
N LYS A 43 -6.43 11.26 -0.03
CA LYS A 43 -7.26 10.12 0.39
C LYS A 43 -7.88 9.44 -0.83
N ASP A 44 -7.75 8.11 -0.88
CA ASP A 44 -8.17 7.23 -1.98
C ASP A 44 -7.44 7.51 -3.31
N GLY A 45 -6.34 8.27 -3.25
CA GLY A 45 -5.42 8.53 -4.36
C GLY A 45 -4.33 7.46 -4.49
N LEU A 46 -3.42 7.68 -5.45
CA LEU A 46 -2.36 6.73 -5.81
C LEU A 46 -1.36 6.46 -4.68
N PHE A 47 -1.22 7.37 -3.72
CA PHE A 47 -0.32 7.23 -2.58
C PHE A 47 -1.06 7.14 -1.23
N CYS A 48 -2.34 6.74 -1.24
CA CYS A 48 -3.15 6.74 -0.03
C CYS A 48 -2.56 5.89 1.11
N GLU A 49 -2.29 6.53 2.25
CA GLU A 49 -1.69 5.86 3.42
C GLU A 49 -2.55 4.74 4.02
N ARG A 50 -3.86 4.75 3.73
CA ARG A 50 -4.77 3.69 4.16
C ARG A 50 -4.58 2.39 3.36
N ILE A 51 -4.17 2.51 2.09
CA ILE A 51 -3.98 1.37 1.19
C ILE A 51 -2.54 0.87 1.29
N PHE A 52 -1.58 1.77 1.21
CA PHE A 52 -0.16 1.41 1.10
C PHE A 52 0.62 1.49 2.40
N GLY A 53 0.02 2.02 3.47
CA GLY A 53 0.66 2.21 4.77
C GLY A 53 1.11 3.66 5.02
N PRO A 54 1.51 3.97 6.26
CA PRO A 54 1.86 5.34 6.65
C PRO A 54 3.16 5.81 6.01
N THR A 55 3.27 7.12 5.72
CA THR A 55 4.51 7.72 5.19
C THR A 55 5.62 7.80 6.24
N LYS A 56 5.24 7.80 7.52
CA LYS A 56 6.15 7.90 8.67
C LYS A 56 5.89 6.78 9.65
N ASP A 57 6.95 6.31 10.28
CA ASP A 57 6.87 5.24 11.27
C ASP A 57 5.90 5.62 12.41
N TRP A 58 4.92 4.76 12.63
CA TRP A 58 3.93 4.87 13.72
C TRP A 58 3.11 6.18 13.74
N GLU A 59 3.06 6.93 12.64
CA GLU A 59 2.25 8.15 12.50
C GLU A 59 1.11 7.95 11.50
N CYS A 60 -0.13 8.17 11.95
CA CYS A 60 -1.31 8.12 11.09
C CYS A 60 -1.56 9.44 10.35
N HIS A 61 -2.26 9.38 9.21
CA HIS A 61 -2.57 10.52 8.34
C HIS A 61 -3.12 11.77 9.05
N CYS A 62 -4.12 11.56 9.92
CA CYS A 62 -4.77 12.62 10.68
C CYS A 62 -3.89 13.16 11.82
N GLY A 63 -2.80 12.46 12.13
CA GLY A 63 -1.87 12.82 13.18
C GLY A 63 -2.39 12.61 14.61
N LYS A 64 -3.49 11.88 14.79
CA LYS A 64 -4.03 11.54 16.11
C LYS A 64 -3.12 10.57 16.87
N TYR A 65 -2.53 9.61 16.15
CA TYR A 65 -1.56 8.64 16.66
C TYR A 65 -0.20 8.94 16.03
N LYS A 66 0.79 9.27 16.86
CA LYS A 66 2.17 9.63 16.44
C LYS A 66 3.26 9.10 17.39
N ARG A 67 2.92 8.18 18.29
CA ARG A 67 3.82 7.57 19.27
C ARG A 67 3.16 6.39 19.95
#